data_AF-A0A3D8JWC0-F1
#
_entry.id   AF-A0A3D8JWC0-F1
#
_cell.length_a   1.000
_cell.length_b   1.000
_cell.length_c   1.000
_cell.angle_alpha   90.00
_cell.angle_beta   90.00
_cell.angle_gamma   90.00
#
_symmetry.space_group_name_H-M   'P 1'
#
loop_
_entity.id
_entity.type
_entity.pdbx_description
1 polymer ?
#
loop_
_entity_poly.entity_id
_entity_poly.type
_entity_poly.pdbx_seq_one_letter_code
_entity_poly.pdbx_strand_id
1 'polypeptide(L)'
;MHKAYPAGIDPNVNATVFDQQLFWKCNGAQAVPVGTIGAEGSGPEIVTVFYRANEIVVLARWTSGSAAADFQGDFYQVNAFRLEQANNQTTFRAVSAITKAFGDGYDGVLNGKRVTFPYKNAASIRARLAALGL
;
A
#
# COMPACT_ATOMS: atom_id res chain seq x y z
N MET A 1 -5.68 -7.32 10.91
CA MET A 1 -4.58 -8.08 11.51
C MET A 1 -3.36 -7.18 11.40
N HIS A 2 -2.97 -6.47 12.48
CA HIS A 2 -1.76 -5.66 12.50
C HIS A 2 -0.56 -6.56 12.18
N LYS A 3 0.30 -6.19 11.23
CA LYS A 3 1.52 -6.94 10.96
C LYS A 3 2.47 -6.73 12.14
N ALA A 4 2.93 -7.83 12.73
CA ALA A 4 3.72 -7.81 13.94
C ALA A 4 5.11 -7.22 13.68
N TYR A 5 5.36 -6.01 14.17
CA TYR A 5 6.72 -5.55 14.44
C TYR A 5 7.38 -6.50 15.45
N PRO A 6 8.73 -6.62 15.47
CA PRO A 6 9.42 -7.36 16.52
C PRO A 6 8.93 -6.94 17.92
N ALA A 7 8.74 -7.92 18.81
CA ALA A 7 8.17 -7.65 20.14
C ALA A 7 9.01 -6.61 20.90
N GLY A 8 8.35 -5.54 21.39
CA GLY A 8 8.98 -4.48 22.18
C GLY A 8 9.45 -3.24 21.40
N ILE A 9 9.26 -3.21 20.08
CA ILE A 9 9.63 -2.07 19.23
C ILE A 9 8.37 -1.33 18.77
N ASP A 10 8.22 -0.06 19.17
CA ASP A 10 7.31 0.90 18.53
C ASP A 10 8.11 1.77 17.53
N PRO A 11 7.98 1.52 16.21
CA PRO A 11 8.70 2.27 15.18
C PRO A 11 8.28 3.74 15.05
N ASN A 12 7.26 4.19 15.79
CA ASN A 12 6.46 5.37 15.47
C ASN A 12 6.14 6.26 16.67
N VAL A 13 7.03 6.33 17.67
CA VAL A 13 6.90 7.26 18.81
C VAL A 13 6.66 8.69 18.28
N ASN A 14 5.45 9.22 18.48
CA ASN A 14 4.90 10.51 18.00
C ASN A 14 4.39 10.61 16.54
N ALA A 15 4.18 9.50 15.82
CA ALA A 15 3.56 9.55 14.49
C ALA A 15 2.05 9.79 14.56
N THR A 16 1.51 10.57 13.61
CA THR A 16 0.05 10.67 13.43
C THR A 16 -0.47 9.39 12.78
N VAL A 17 -1.42 8.73 13.44
CA VAL A 17 -2.05 7.49 12.97
C VAL A 17 -3.41 7.83 12.35
N PHE A 18 -3.58 7.53 11.06
CA PHE A 18 -4.84 7.71 10.35
C PHE A 18 -4.94 6.72 9.18
N ASP A 19 -6.17 6.34 8.85
CA ASP A 19 -6.46 5.59 7.63
C ASP A 19 -6.70 6.56 6.47
N GLN A 20 -6.40 6.12 5.24
CA GLN A 20 -6.65 6.92 4.04
C GLN A 20 -7.72 6.28 3.17
N GLN A 21 -8.88 6.95 3.08
CA GLN A 21 -9.98 6.55 2.22
C GLN A 21 -9.75 7.04 0.78
N LEU A 22 -9.89 6.13 -0.18
CA LEU A 22 -9.70 6.38 -1.60
C LEU A 22 -11.05 6.55 -2.29
N PHE A 23 -11.15 7.58 -3.13
CA PHE A 23 -12.32 7.84 -3.96
C PHE A 23 -11.90 7.99 -5.42
N TRP A 24 -12.72 7.47 -6.32
CA TRP A 24 -12.58 7.64 -7.76
C TRP A 24 -13.74 8.49 -8.28
N LYS A 25 -13.45 9.45 -9.16
CA LYS A 25 -14.48 10.25 -9.81
C LYS A 25 -14.10 10.55 -11.26
N CYS A 26 -15.09 10.49 -12.14
CA CYS A 26 -15.01 11.16 -13.43
C CYS A 26 -15.39 12.64 -13.28
N ASN A 27 -14.93 13.48 -14.20
CA ASN A 27 -15.37 14.87 -14.25
C ASN A 27 -16.89 14.94 -14.43
N GLY A 28 -17.57 15.66 -13.54
CA GLY A 28 -19.03 15.81 -13.55
C GLY A 28 -19.81 14.62 -12.95
N ALA A 29 -19.14 13.56 -12.49
CA ALA A 29 -19.80 12.41 -11.86
C ALA A 29 -19.67 12.44 -10.33
N GLN A 30 -20.51 11.65 -9.65
CA GLN A 30 -20.39 11.42 -8.21
C GLN A 30 -19.11 10.64 -7.90
N ALA A 31 -18.48 10.97 -6.77
CA ALA A 31 -17.34 10.21 -6.27
C ALA A 31 -17.77 8.82 -5.78
N VAL A 32 -17.06 7.79 -6.21
CA VAL A 32 -17.27 6.40 -5.85
C VAL A 32 -16.17 5.96 -4.88
N PRO A 33 -16.50 5.37 -3.71
CA PRO A 33 -15.51 4.80 -2.82
C PRO A 33 -14.75 3.65 -3.50
N VAL A 34 -13.42 3.69 -3.44
CA VAL A 34 -12.54 2.64 -3.98
C VAL A 34 -12.14 1.65 -2.89
N GLY A 35 -11.79 2.16 -1.72
CA GLY A 35 -11.32 1.37 -0.59
C GLY A 35 -10.58 2.23 0.42
N THR A 36 -10.00 1.59 1.42
CA THR A 36 -9.23 2.25 2.49
C THR A 36 -7.84 1.63 2.57
N ILE A 37 -6.82 2.46 2.69
CA ILE A 37 -5.47 2.07 3.07
C ILE A 37 -5.33 2.31 4.57
N GLY A 38 -5.17 1.22 5.34
CA GLY A 38 -5.11 1.30 6.80
C GLY A 38 -3.78 1.87 7.30
N ALA A 39 -3.77 2.41 8.51
CA ALA A 39 -2.53 2.78 9.19
C ALA A 39 -1.66 1.55 9.52
N GLU A 40 -0.34 1.70 9.43
CA GLU A 40 0.65 0.69 9.84
C GLU A 40 1.63 1.33 10.83
N GLY A 41 1.10 1.73 11.99
CA GLY A 41 1.83 2.48 13.02
C GLY A 41 2.03 3.97 12.70
N SER A 42 1.84 4.39 11.45
CA SER A 42 1.64 5.77 11.02
C SER A 42 0.57 5.85 9.94
N GLY A 43 0.15 7.06 9.57
CA GLY A 43 -0.70 7.26 8.40
C GLY A 43 0.05 6.98 7.09
N PRO A 44 -0.61 6.39 6.08
CA PRO A 44 0.01 6.09 4.80
C PRO A 44 0.28 7.36 3.97
N GLU A 45 1.37 7.33 3.21
CA GLU A 45 1.64 8.21 2.08
C GLU A 45 1.31 7.48 0.78
N ILE A 46 0.48 8.06 -0.08
CA ILE A 46 0.21 7.49 -1.41
C ILE A 46 1.29 7.94 -2.40
N VAL A 47 2.22 7.03 -2.71
CA VAL A 47 3.39 7.29 -3.54
C VAL A 47 3.03 7.31 -5.02
N THR A 48 2.20 6.36 -5.47
CA THR A 48 1.76 6.33 -6.86
C THR A 48 0.40 5.64 -7.00
N VAL A 49 -0.37 6.09 -8.00
CA VAL A 49 -1.61 5.47 -8.43
C VAL A 49 -1.54 5.29 -9.94
N PHE A 50 -1.93 4.12 -10.44
CA PHE A 50 -2.09 3.90 -11.86
C PHE A 50 -3.23 2.94 -12.16
N TYR A 51 -3.69 2.99 -13.41
CA TYR A 51 -4.84 2.24 -13.87
C TYR A 51 -4.41 1.11 -14.81
N ARG A 52 -5.15 0.00 -14.74
CA ARG A 52 -5.19 -1.09 -15.72
C ARG A 52 -6.64 -1.24 -16.20
N ALA A 53 -6.91 -2.14 -17.14
CA ALA A 53 -8.21 -2.26 -17.81
C ALA A 53 -9.43 -2.21 -16.87
N ASN A 54 -9.37 -2.90 -15.73
CA ASN A 54 -10.42 -2.93 -14.72
C ASN A 54 -9.86 -2.82 -13.29
N GLU A 55 -8.65 -2.29 -13.10
CA GLU A 55 -8.00 -2.23 -11.79
C GLU A 55 -7.36 -0.87 -11.53
N ILE A 56 -7.50 -0.38 -10.30
CA ILE A 56 -6.72 0.73 -9.75
C ILE A 56 -5.63 0.12 -8.88
N VAL A 57 -4.37 0.43 -9.17
CA VAL A 57 -3.22 -0.01 -8.37
C VAL A 57 -2.61 1.18 -7.64
N VAL A 58 -2.36 1.01 -6.36
CA VAL A 58 -1.93 2.05 -5.42
C VAL A 58 -0.69 1.55 -4.68
N LEU A 59 0.38 2.34 -4.69
CA LEU A 59 1.52 2.14 -3.80
C LEU A 59 1.38 3.06 -2.60
N ALA A 60 1.28 2.48 -1.42
CA ALA A 60 1.34 3.19 -0.15
C ALA A 60 2.71 3.01 0.51
N ARG A 61 3.14 4.01 1.27
CA ARG A 61 4.36 4.02 2.07
C ARG A 61 4.07 4.47 3.48
N TRP A 62 4.73 3.86 4.46
CA TRP A 62 4.77 4.30 5.84
C TRP A 62 6.23 4.51 6.22
N THR A 63 6.59 5.76 6.54
CA THR A 63 7.94 6.06 7.00
C THR A 63 8.00 5.74 8.49
N SER A 64 9.01 5.00 8.91
CA SER A 64 9.32 4.85 10.33
C SER A 64 10.76 5.31 10.60
N GLY A 65 10.86 6.23 11.57
CA GLY A 65 12.09 6.93 11.90
C GLY A 65 12.34 6.97 13.40
N SER A 66 11.87 5.99 14.18
CA SER A 66 12.19 6.02 15.61
C SER A 66 13.65 5.66 15.83
N ALA A 67 14.44 6.65 16.27
CA ALA A 67 15.84 6.48 16.65
C ALA A 67 16.04 5.54 17.87
N ALA A 68 14.94 5.17 18.54
CA ALA A 68 14.91 4.26 19.69
C ALA A 68 14.62 2.80 19.31
N ALA A 69 14.30 2.52 18.04
CA ALA A 69 14.09 1.18 17.52
C ALA A 69 15.33 0.70 16.77
N ASP A 70 15.63 -0.60 16.84
CA ASP A 70 16.58 -1.28 15.92
C ASP A 70 16.08 -1.34 14.46
N PHE A 71 15.16 -0.44 14.10
CA PHE A 71 14.50 -0.35 12.81
C PHE A 71 14.59 1.09 12.29
N GLN A 72 15.16 1.23 11.10
CA GLN A 72 15.15 2.48 10.35
C GLN A 72 14.80 2.14 8.91
N GLY A 73 13.67 2.67 8.44
CA GLY A 73 13.22 2.37 7.09
C GLY A 73 11.78 2.72 6.80
N ASP A 74 11.37 2.31 5.62
CA ASP A 74 10.04 2.48 5.10
C ASP A 74 9.37 1.12 4.94
N PHE A 75 8.06 1.10 5.14
CA PHE A 75 7.21 0.00 4.73
C PHE A 75 6.44 0.41 3.48
N TYR A 76 6.35 -0.47 2.48
CA TYR A 76 5.60 -0.24 1.25
C TYR A 76 4.53 -1.29 1.05
N GLN A 77 3.39 -0.91 0.47
CA GLN A 77 2.35 -1.88 0.13
C GLN A 77 1.72 -1.54 -1.20
N VAL A 78 1.71 -2.53 -2.10
CA VAL A 78 0.96 -2.45 -3.35
C VAL A 78 -0.45 -2.96 -3.08
N ASN A 79 -1.44 -2.10 -3.29
CA ASN A 79 -2.86 -2.41 -3.19
C ASN A 79 -3.48 -2.34 -4.57
N ALA A 80 -4.39 -3.26 -4.87
CA ALA A 80 -5.14 -3.24 -6.12
C ALA A 80 -6.63 -3.36 -5.83
N PHE A 81 -7.42 -2.61 -6.59
CA PHE A 81 -8.86 -2.54 -6.49
C PHE A 81 -9.47 -2.79 -7.86
N ARG A 82 -10.23 -3.87 -7.99
CA ARG A 82 -10.91 -4.23 -9.23
C ARG A 82 -12.26 -3.56 -9.30
N LEU A 83 -12.53 -2.94 -10.44
CA LEU A 83 -13.83 -2.43 -10.83
C LEU A 83 -14.82 -3.59 -10.98
N GLU A 84 -15.92 -3.52 -10.25
CA GLU A 84 -17.08 -4.38 -10.42
C GLU A 84 -18.27 -3.52 -10.83
N GLN A 85 -18.97 -3.94 -11.87
CA GLN A 85 -20.25 -3.35 -12.27
C GLN A 85 -21.34 -4.37 -12.00
N ALA A 86 -22.17 -4.07 -11.00
CA ALA A 86 -23.32 -4.89 -10.65
C ALA A 86 -24.54 -3.98 -10.50
N ASN A 87 -25.67 -4.37 -11.09
CA ASN A 87 -26.96 -3.67 -10.95
C ASN A 87 -26.88 -2.15 -11.25
N ASN A 88 -26.15 -1.76 -12.31
CA ASN A 88 -25.91 -0.36 -12.69
C ASN A 88 -25.17 0.49 -11.63
N GLN A 89 -24.55 -0.17 -10.64
CA GLN A 89 -23.72 0.46 -9.63
C GLN A 89 -22.24 0.13 -9.88
N THR A 90 -21.41 1.16 -9.81
CA THR A 90 -19.96 1.02 -9.84
C THR A 90 -19.44 0.78 -8.44
N THR A 91 -18.75 -0.34 -8.22
CA THR A 91 -18.09 -0.66 -6.97
C THR A 91 -16.66 -1.11 -7.22
N PHE A 92 -15.85 -1.12 -6.17
CA PHE A 92 -14.49 -1.61 -6.21
C PHE A 92 -14.27 -2.68 -5.15
N ARG A 93 -13.55 -3.74 -5.50
CA ARG A 93 -13.12 -4.78 -4.56
C ARG A 93 -11.60 -4.88 -4.50
N ALA A 94 -11.07 -5.02 -3.30
CA ALA A 94 -9.66 -5.30 -3.09
C ALA A 94 -9.26 -6.64 -3.74
N VAL A 95 -8.14 -6.64 -4.46
CA VAL A 95 -7.56 -7.83 -5.11
C VAL A 95 -6.39 -8.32 -4.27
N SER A 96 -6.70 -9.04 -3.18
CA SER A 96 -5.69 -9.50 -2.21
C SER A 96 -4.57 -10.35 -2.81
N ALA A 97 -4.82 -11.01 -3.96
CA ALA A 97 -3.81 -11.76 -4.68
C ALA A 97 -2.66 -10.86 -5.19
N ILE A 98 -2.98 -9.65 -5.68
CA ILE A 98 -1.97 -8.68 -6.10
C ILE A 98 -1.20 -8.20 -4.88
N THR A 99 -1.87 -7.78 -3.80
CA THR A 99 -1.19 -7.34 -2.57
C THR A 99 -0.21 -8.39 -2.04
N LYS A 100 -0.62 -9.65 -2.00
CA LYS A 100 0.24 -10.76 -1.54
C LYS A 100 1.44 -11.01 -2.45
N ALA A 101 1.34 -10.74 -3.75
CA ALA A 101 2.40 -10.99 -4.71
C ALA A 101 3.64 -10.07 -4.54
N PHE A 102 3.49 -8.98 -3.79
CA PHE A 102 4.57 -8.02 -3.48
C PHE A 102 5.22 -8.24 -2.11
N GLY A 103 4.61 -9.04 -1.22
CA GLY A 103 5.17 -9.36 0.09
C GLY A 103 5.14 -8.20 1.09
N ASP A 104 6.07 -8.23 2.05
CA ASP A 104 6.03 -7.39 3.25
C ASP A 104 6.69 -6.02 3.11
N GLY A 105 7.00 -5.53 1.90
CA GLY A 105 7.19 -4.08 1.72
C GLY A 105 8.42 -3.42 2.33
N TYR A 106 9.16 -4.10 3.20
CA TYR A 106 10.20 -3.52 4.03
C TYR A 106 11.38 -3.04 3.19
N ASP A 107 11.78 -1.79 3.42
CA ASP A 107 13.00 -1.22 2.87
C ASP A 107 13.74 -0.43 3.95
N GLY A 108 14.93 -0.89 4.31
CA GLY A 108 15.69 -0.29 5.40
C GLY A 108 16.57 -1.31 6.09
N VAL A 109 16.82 -1.08 7.37
CA VAL A 109 17.61 -1.97 8.22
C VAL A 109 16.66 -2.66 9.20
N LEU A 110 16.69 -4.00 9.17
CA LEU A 110 15.94 -4.86 10.08
C LEU A 110 16.92 -5.80 10.77
N ASN A 111 17.03 -5.72 12.11
CA ASN A 111 17.94 -6.53 12.91
C ASN A 111 19.40 -6.47 12.40
N GLY A 112 19.86 -5.28 12.04
CA GLY A 112 21.21 -5.05 11.49
C GLY A 112 21.43 -5.53 10.05
N LYS A 113 20.43 -6.15 9.40
CA LYS A 113 20.50 -6.56 7.99
C LYS A 113 19.76 -5.56 7.11
N ARG A 114 20.39 -5.16 6.00
CA ARG A 114 19.73 -4.32 5.00
C ARG A 114 18.75 -5.17 4.19
N VAL A 115 17.50 -4.73 4.17
CA VAL A 115 16.41 -5.26 3.35
C VAL A 115 16.04 -4.20 2.32
N THR A 116 15.71 -4.61 1.10
CA THR A 116 15.35 -3.68 0.03
C THR A 116 14.07 -4.13 -0.63
N PHE A 117 13.13 -3.20 -0.79
CA PHE A 117 11.88 -3.44 -1.48
C PHE A 117 11.96 -2.80 -2.88
N PRO A 118 12.03 -3.59 -3.97
CA PRO A 118 12.39 -3.08 -5.28
C PRO A 118 11.26 -2.32 -6.00
N TYR A 119 10.03 -2.32 -5.46
CA TYR A 119 8.85 -1.81 -6.17
C TYR A 119 8.43 -0.42 -5.70
N LYS A 120 9.19 0.61 -6.11
CA LYS A 120 9.02 2.00 -5.62
C LYS A 120 8.13 2.89 -6.47
N ASN A 121 7.74 2.44 -7.66
CA ASN A 121 7.00 3.26 -8.62
C ASN A 121 6.15 2.40 -9.57
N ALA A 122 5.30 3.05 -10.36
CA ALA A 122 4.41 2.38 -11.30
C ALA A 122 5.16 1.48 -12.31
N ALA A 123 6.35 1.88 -12.78
CA ALA A 123 7.12 1.09 -13.74
C ALA A 123 7.59 -0.24 -13.13
N SER A 124 8.19 -0.20 -11.94
CA SER A 124 8.64 -1.41 -11.21
C SER A 124 7.47 -2.35 -10.87
N ILE A 125 6.32 -1.81 -10.50
CA ILE A 125 5.12 -2.60 -10.18
C ILE A 125 4.56 -3.26 -11.45
N ARG A 126 4.45 -2.51 -12.56
CA ARG A 126 4.00 -3.04 -13.85
C ARG A 126 4.88 -4.18 -14.35
N ALA A 127 6.21 -4.02 -14.26
CA ALA A 127 7.15 -5.06 -14.65
C ALA A 127 6.94 -6.35 -13.84
N ARG A 128 6.72 -6.23 -12.52
CA ARG A 128 6.45 -7.39 -11.66
C ARG A 128 5.11 -8.07 -11.98
N LEU A 129 4.05 -7.30 -12.18
CA LEU A 129 2.74 -7.85 -12.56
C LEU A 129 2.83 -8.63 -13.87
N ALA A 130 3.48 -8.05 -14.88
CA ALA A 130 3.71 -8.72 -16.17
C ALA A 130 4.50 -10.03 -16.01
N ALA A 131 5.56 -10.04 -15.19
CA ALA A 131 6.36 -11.23 -14.91
C ALA A 131 5.57 -12.35 -14.17
N LEU A 132 4.48 -11.98 -13.48
CA LEU A 132 3.60 -12.92 -12.78
C LEU A 132 2.38 -13.34 -13.62
N GLY A 133 2.22 -12.81 -14.83
CA GLY A 133 1.02 -13.02 -15.66
C GLY A 133 -0.24 -12.40 -15.04
N LEU A 134 -0.09 -11.35 -14.24
CA LEU A 134 -1.18 -10.66 -13.54
C LEU A 134 -1.56 -9.35 -14.20
#